data_AF-A0A7K1G412-F1
#
_entry.id   AF-A0A7K1G412-F1
#
_cell.length_a   1.000
_cell.length_b   1.000
_cell.length_c   1.000
_cell.angle_alpha   90.00
_cell.angle_beta   90.00
_cell.angle_gamma   90.00
#
_symmetry.space_group_name_H-M   'P 1'
#
loop_
_entity.id
_entity.type
_entity.pdbx_description
1 polymer ?
#
loop_
_entity_poly.entity_id
_entity_poly.type
_entity_poly.pdbx_seq_one_letter_code
_entity_poly.pdbx_strand_id
1 'polypeptide(L)'
;MKTIKNTNTFALALPLAILLTYPFIQEGALIFSLLSTIITGFLQFSIGVKMLVDSPKNKDLQKYMAGVVLFFILWLTSFEINYNDLLSYAWFAMPPILAIYLTLIIHKIP
;
A
#
# COMPACT_ATOMS: atom_id res chain seq x y z
N MET A 1 -10.14 14.13 -10.04
CA MET A 1 -9.34 13.87 -8.82
C MET A 1 -10.16 13.40 -7.61
N LYS A 2 -11.40 13.87 -7.41
CA LYS A 2 -12.26 13.46 -6.28
C LYS A 2 -12.43 11.94 -6.13
N THR A 3 -12.69 11.23 -7.23
CA THR A 3 -12.85 9.76 -7.21
C THR A 3 -11.59 9.05 -6.71
N ILE A 4 -10.40 9.44 -7.21
CA ILE A 4 -9.12 8.87 -6.76
C ILE A 4 -8.89 9.10 -5.27
N LYS A 5 -9.14 10.33 -4.78
CA LYS A 5 -9.03 10.69 -3.36
C LYS A 5 -9.92 9.77 -2.52
N ASN A 6 -11.21 9.66 -2.88
CA ASN A 6 -12.16 8.82 -2.16
C ASN A 6 -11.80 7.33 -2.19
N THR A 7 -11.38 6.80 -3.35
CA THR A 7 -10.98 5.39 -3.47
C THR A 7 -9.74 5.08 -2.63
N ASN A 8 -8.72 5.94 -2.64
CA ASN A 8 -7.52 5.75 -1.81
C ASN A 8 -7.84 5.83 -0.32
N THR A 9 -8.67 6.79 0.09
CA THR A 9 -9.10 6.90 1.50
C THR A 9 -9.92 5.68 1.92
N PHE A 10 -10.83 5.20 1.07
CA PHE A 10 -11.57 3.98 1.32
C PHE A 10 -10.65 2.77 1.48
N ALA A 11 -9.68 2.62 0.57
CA ALA A 11 -8.73 1.52 0.61
C ALA A 11 -7.93 1.52 1.94
N LEU A 12 -7.44 2.67 2.39
CA LEU A 12 -6.75 2.79 3.67
C LEU A 12 -7.66 2.53 4.89
N ALA A 13 -8.90 2.98 4.83
CA ALA A 13 -9.84 2.82 5.94
C ALA A 13 -10.36 1.39 6.07
N LEU A 14 -10.43 0.63 4.98
CA LEU A 14 -10.99 -0.72 4.95
C LEU A 14 -10.35 -1.71 5.95
N PRO A 15 -9.01 -1.92 5.96
CA PRO A 15 -8.38 -2.81 6.94
C PRO A 15 -8.60 -2.35 8.37
N LEU A 16 -8.54 -1.04 8.62
CA LEU A 16 -8.78 -0.47 9.95
C LEU A 16 -10.24 -0.69 10.39
N ALA A 17 -11.20 -0.47 9.50
CA ALA A 17 -12.61 -0.69 9.77
C ALA A 17 -12.93 -2.15 10.06
N ILE A 18 -12.31 -3.09 9.34
CA ILE A 18 -12.42 -4.53 9.61
C ILE A 18 -11.78 -4.85 10.97
N LEU A 19 -10.60 -4.31 11.27
CA LEU A 19 -9.91 -4.55 12.53
C LEU A 19 -10.72 -4.08 13.74
N LEU A 20 -11.48 -2.98 13.62
CA LEU A 20 -12.38 -2.50 14.68
C LEU A 20 -13.48 -3.51 15.05
N THR A 21 -13.78 -4.49 14.19
CA THR A 21 -14.75 -5.55 14.48
C THR A 21 -14.18 -6.69 15.33
N TYR A 22 -12.90 -6.62 15.72
CA TYR A 22 -12.21 -7.63 16.53
C TYR A 22 -12.97 -8.07 17.80
N PRO A 23 -13.62 -7.18 18.58
CA PRO A 23 -14.38 -7.61 19.75
C PRO A 23 -15.53 -8.59 19.46
N PHE A 24 -16.02 -8.62 18.21
CA PHE A 24 -17.16 -9.43 17.80
C PHE A 24 -16.77 -10.70 17.03
N ILE A 25 -15.75 -10.61 16.18
CA ILE A 25 -15.36 -11.69 15.24
C ILE A 25 -13.95 -12.25 15.54
N GLN A 26 -13.27 -11.69 16.55
CA GLN A 26 -11.99 -12.16 17.10
C GLN A 26 -10.91 -12.37 16.02
N GLU A 27 -10.25 -13.53 16.00
CA GLU A 27 -9.25 -13.96 15.02
C GLU A 27 -9.70 -13.73 13.56
N GLY A 28 -10.99 -13.90 13.28
CA GLY A 28 -11.56 -13.65 11.95
C GLY A 28 -11.35 -12.21 11.49
N ALA A 29 -11.51 -11.23 12.39
CA ALA A 29 -11.27 -9.81 12.07
C ALA A 29 -9.80 -9.54 11.73
N LEU A 30 -8.85 -10.20 12.41
CA LEU A 30 -7.43 -10.07 12.09
C LEU A 30 -7.12 -10.62 10.69
N ILE A 31 -7.60 -11.83 10.38
CA ILE A 31 -7.40 -12.47 9.08
C ILE A 31 -8.02 -11.63 7.96
N PHE A 32 -9.28 -11.20 8.11
CA PHE A 32 -9.93 -10.37 7.11
C PHE A 32 -9.28 -8.99 6.95
N SER A 33 -8.81 -8.39 8.05
CA SER A 33 -8.07 -7.12 8.00
C SER A 33 -6.79 -7.29 7.18
N LEU A 34 -5.99 -8.32 7.45
CA LEU A 34 -4.74 -8.59 6.71
C LEU A 34 -5.00 -8.87 5.22
N LEU A 35 -6.02 -9.68 4.91
CA LEU A 35 -6.41 -9.93 3.51
C LEU A 35 -6.84 -8.63 2.81
N SER A 36 -7.57 -7.76 3.50
CA SER A 36 -7.98 -6.47 2.94
C SER A 36 -6.80 -5.52 2.73
N THR A 37 -5.70 -5.65 3.50
CA THR A 37 -4.45 -4.91 3.25
C THR A 37 -3.83 -5.28 1.90
N ILE A 38 -3.93 -6.55 1.48
CA ILE A 38 -3.47 -6.99 0.15
C ILE A 38 -4.31 -6.30 -0.94
N ILE A 39 -5.64 -6.29 -0.78
CA ILE A 39 -6.56 -5.60 -1.69
C ILE A 39 -6.25 -4.09 -1.72
N THR A 40 -5.95 -3.50 -0.57
CA THR A 40 -5.57 -2.09 -0.42
C THR A 40 -4.32 -1.77 -1.22
N GLY A 41 -3.26 -2.58 -1.08
CA GLY A 41 -2.02 -2.43 -1.85
C GLY A 41 -2.27 -2.50 -3.35
N PHE A 42 -3.10 -3.44 -3.81
CA PHE A 42 -3.46 -3.56 -5.22
C PHE A 42 -4.24 -2.34 -5.76
N LEU A 43 -5.20 -1.82 -4.99
CA LEU A 43 -5.94 -0.61 -5.35
C LEU A 43 -5.02 0.60 -5.41
N GLN A 44 -4.12 0.76 -4.44
CA GLN A 44 -3.15 1.86 -4.41
C GLN A 44 -2.16 1.78 -5.58
N PHE A 45 -1.66 0.59 -5.90
CA PHE A 45 -0.85 0.39 -7.10
C PHE A 45 -1.61 0.80 -8.37
N SER A 46 -2.86 0.34 -8.54
CA SER A 46 -3.70 0.68 -9.68
C SER A 46 -3.92 2.19 -9.82
N ILE A 47 -4.18 2.88 -8.70
CA ILE A 47 -4.29 4.33 -8.65
C ILE A 47 -2.97 5.00 -9.07
N GLY A 48 -1.84 4.52 -8.52
CA GLY A 48 -0.50 5.01 -8.87
C GLY A 48 -0.18 4.86 -10.36
N VAL A 49 -0.49 3.71 -10.96
CA VAL A 49 -0.34 3.46 -12.42
C VAL A 49 -1.16 4.49 -13.19
N LYS A 50 -2.45 4.60 -12.88
CA LYS A 50 -3.36 5.53 -13.57
C LYS A 50 -2.85 6.97 -13.49
N MET A 51 -2.43 7.41 -12.30
CA MET A 51 -1.90 8.76 -12.11
C MET A 51 -0.58 8.97 -12.86
N LEU A 52 0.29 7.96 -12.94
CA LEU A 52 1.54 8.05 -13.69
C LEU A 52 1.26 8.12 -15.20
N VAL A 53 0.29 7.38 -15.72
CA VAL A 53 -0.12 7.46 -17.13
C VAL A 53 -0.65 8.85 -17.48
N ASP A 54 -1.48 9.43 -16.61
CA ASP A 54 -2.01 10.78 -16.81
C ASP A 54 -0.95 11.89 -16.64
N SER A 55 0.07 11.65 -15.83
CA SER A 55 1.10 12.64 -15.46
C SER A 55 2.49 12.03 -15.41
N PRO A 56 3.04 11.57 -16.56
CA PRO A 56 4.25 10.75 -16.61
C PRO A 56 5.50 11.51 -16.18
N LYS A 57 5.49 12.85 -16.25
CA LYS A 57 6.60 13.71 -15.85
C LYS A 57 6.62 14.05 -14.36
N ASN A 58 5.62 13.60 -13.58
CA ASN A 58 5.57 13.86 -12.15
C ASN A 58 6.62 13.01 -11.41
N LYS A 59 7.66 13.67 -10.89
CA LYS A 59 8.79 13.02 -10.20
C LYS A 59 8.36 12.29 -8.92
N ASP A 60 7.33 12.76 -8.22
CA ASP A 60 6.88 12.11 -7.00
C ASP A 60 6.16 10.79 -7.32
N LEU A 61 5.37 10.75 -8.40
CA LEU A 61 4.76 9.50 -8.88
C LEU A 61 5.81 8.51 -9.40
N GLN A 62 6.84 8.99 -10.09
CA GLN A 62 7.96 8.13 -10.52
C GLN A 62 8.69 7.52 -9.33
N LYS A 63 8.98 8.30 -8.28
CA LYS A 63 9.58 7.79 -7.04
C LYS A 63 8.68 6.77 -6.34
N TYR A 64 7.37 7.03 -6.29
CA TYR A 64 6.40 6.08 -5.74
C TYR A 64 6.49 4.74 -6.47
N MET A 65 6.44 4.76 -7.81
CA MET A 65 6.51 3.53 -8.61
C MET A 65 7.86 2.83 -8.51
N ALA A 66 8.96 3.58 -8.49
CA ALA A 66 10.28 3.01 -8.23
C ALA A 66 10.33 2.31 -6.87
N GLY A 67 9.73 2.89 -5.83
CA GLY A 67 9.61 2.29 -4.51
C GLY A 67 8.76 1.02 -4.50
N VAL A 68 7.64 0.99 -5.24
CA VAL A 68 6.80 -0.21 -5.40
C VAL A 68 7.56 -1.32 -6.13
N VAL A 69 8.25 -1.01 -7.22
CA VAL A 69 9.07 -1.98 -7.96
C VAL A 69 10.20 -2.51 -7.07
N LEU A 70 10.89 -1.63 -6.36
CA LEU A 70 11.95 -2.01 -5.43
C LEU A 70 11.43 -2.92 -4.32
N PHE A 71 10.25 -2.64 -3.75
CA PHE A 71 9.60 -3.50 -2.77
C PHE A 71 9.41 -4.92 -3.31
N PHE A 72 8.83 -5.07 -4.50
CA PHE A 72 8.60 -6.39 -5.09
C PHE A 72 9.89 -7.11 -5.48
N ILE A 73 10.91 -6.40 -5.97
CA ILE A 73 12.22 -7.00 -6.26
C ILE A 73 12.83 -7.53 -4.97
N LEU A 74 12.89 -6.71 -3.92
CA LEU A 74 13.45 -7.12 -2.62
C LEU A 74 12.67 -8.29 -2.03
N TRP A 75 11.35 -8.27 -2.11
CA TRP A 75 10.50 -9.37 -1.67
C TRP A 75 10.86 -10.69 -2.39
N LEU A 76 10.99 -10.65 -3.72
CA LEU A 76 11.33 -11.82 -4.53
C LEU A 76 12.73 -12.37 -4.24
N THR A 77 13.75 -11.50 -4.17
CA THR A 77 15.13 -11.95 -3.94
C THR A 77 15.35 -12.48 -2.53
N SER A 78 14.52 -12.06 -1.58
CA SER A 78 14.71 -12.44 -0.18
C SER A 78 14.08 -13.77 0.20
N PHE A 79 13.27 -14.37 -0.68
CA PHE A 79 12.92 -15.79 -0.55
C PHE A 79 14.14 -16.71 -0.66
N GLU A 80 15.22 -16.26 -1.29
CA GLU A 80 16.43 -17.06 -1.54
C GLU A 80 17.56 -16.78 -0.53
N ILE A 81 17.49 -15.66 0.20
CA ILE A 81 18.55 -15.22 1.11
C ILE A 81 18.09 -15.48 2.54
N ASN A 82 18.87 -16.26 3.28
CA ASN A 82 18.65 -16.64 4.68
C ASN A 82 18.04 -15.49 5.51
N TYR A 83 16.86 -15.73 6.11
CA TYR A 83 16.05 -14.74 6.82
C TYR A 83 16.90 -13.94 7.82
N ASN A 84 17.01 -12.63 7.61
CA ASN A 84 17.57 -11.68 8.58
C ASN A 84 16.40 -10.90 9.21
N ASP A 85 16.34 -10.83 10.54
CA ASP A 85 15.25 -10.21 11.29
C ASP A 85 15.02 -8.74 10.90
N LEU A 86 16.10 -7.98 10.66
CA LEU A 86 16.00 -6.57 10.25
C LEU A 86 15.30 -6.42 8.88
N LEU A 87 15.58 -7.33 7.96
CA LEU A 87 14.99 -7.30 6.61
C LEU A 87 13.51 -7.65 6.65
N SER A 88 13.13 -8.57 7.54
CA SER A 88 11.74 -8.97 7.77
C SER A 88 10.89 -7.81 8.29
N TYR A 89 11.38 -7.05 9.27
CA TYR A 89 10.68 -5.86 9.77
C TYR A 89 10.50 -4.79 8.70
N ALA A 90 11.51 -4.58 7.85
CA ALA A 90 11.42 -3.62 6.76
C ALA A 90 10.29 -3.97 5.77
N TRP A 91 10.06 -5.25 5.48
CA TRP A 91 8.97 -5.67 4.59
C TRP A 91 7.59 -5.41 5.17
N PHE A 92 7.40 -5.59 6.47
CA PHE A 92 6.13 -5.26 7.10
C PHE A 92 5.88 -3.74 7.15
N ALA A 93 6.94 -2.93 7.26
CA ALA A 93 6.83 -1.48 7.32
C ALA A 93 6.70 -0.79 5.95
N MET A 94 7.25 -1.37 4.88
CA MET A 94 7.24 -0.74 3.55
C MET A 94 5.84 -0.50 2.96
N PRO A 95 4.90 -1.46 2.97
CA PRO A 95 3.54 -1.26 2.44
C PRO A 95 2.82 -0.05 3.05
N PRO A 96 2.72 0.13 4.39
CA PRO A 96 2.08 1.31 4.95
C PRO A 96 2.84 2.61 4.63
N ILE A 97 4.17 2.60 4.52
CA ILE A 97 4.95 3.79 4.11
C ILE A 97 4.60 4.19 2.68
N LEU A 98 4.56 3.23 1.74
CA LEU A 98 4.18 3.49 0.34
C LEU A 98 2.72 3.98 0.23
N ALA A 99 1.83 3.42 1.04
CA ALA A 99 0.43 3.82 1.12
C ALA A 99 0.26 5.27 1.57
N ILE A 100 0.99 5.68 2.61
CA ILE A 100 1.02 7.07 3.09
C ILE A 100 1.63 7.98 2.03
N TYR A 101 2.74 7.58 1.40
CA TYR A 101 3.40 8.38 0.38
C TYR A 101 2.48 8.67 -0.82
N LEU A 102 1.77 7.66 -1.33
CA LEU A 102 0.78 7.87 -2.41
C LEU A 102 -0.33 8.82 -1.98
N THR A 103 -0.81 8.70 -0.74
CA THR A 103 -1.85 9.58 -0.19
C THR A 103 -1.41 11.04 -0.18
N LEU A 104 -0.15 11.31 0.19
CA LEU A 104 0.41 12.66 0.15
C LEU A 104 0.48 13.20 -1.28
N ILE A 105 0.86 12.38 -2.26
CA ILE A 105 0.88 12.78 -3.67
C ILE A 105 -0.53 13.13 -4.17
N ILE A 106 -1.52 12.28 -3.87
CA ILE A 106 -2.92 12.47 -4.26
C ILE A 106 -3.48 13.80 -3.72
N HIS A 107 -3.12 14.17 -2.49
CA HIS A 107 -3.63 15.40 -1.87
C HIS A 107 -2.88 16.67 -2.30
N LYS A 108 -1.65 16.57 -2.78
CA LYS A 108 -0.92 17.70 -3.41
C LYS A 108 -1.51 18.11 -4.75
N ILE A 109 -2.15 17.17 -5.47
CA ILE A 109 -2.75 17.44 -6.77
C ILE A 109 -4.18 17.96 -6.54
N PRO A 110 -4.54 19.15 -7.06
CA PRO A 110 -5.88 19.71 -6.90
C PRO A 110 -6.98 18.76 -7.41
#